data_AF-A0A7X1PN37-F1
#
_entry.id   AF-A0A7X1PN37-F1
#
_cell.length_a   1.000
_cell.length_b   1.000
_cell.length_c   1.000
_cell.angle_alpha   90.00
_cell.angle_beta   90.00
_cell.angle_gamma   90.00
#
_symmetry.space_group_name_H-M   'P 1'
#
loop_
_entity.id
_entity.type
_entity.pdbx_description
1 polymer ?
#
loop_
_entity_poly.entity_id
_entity_poly.type
_entity_poly.pdbx_seq_one_letter_code
_entity_poly.pdbx_strand_id
1 'polypeptide(L)'
;MLFIFPTVAALALALLFWRRQKALVALRREAFIRDFSLPPGLFTPLRARHPQLTLKDCQLVAQGLRQFFLAYLKSGQRYVSMPSQVVDDLWHEFILHTREYQAFCHKAFGQFLHHTPAAALGQNAERRSDDGLRRTWQQACREENINPARPSRLPLLFALDTKLQIAQGFHYVADCQSLRRLADSSAGSTVVHCGSDLHGSSADSDSSPSSSDSDSSRFGGDGGSSDGGGDSSGCGGGGCGGGGGD
;
A
#
# COMPACT_ATOMS: atom_id res chain seq x y z
N MET A 1 -15.17 21.64 45.44
CA MET A 1 -15.56 22.11 44.09
C MET A 1 -14.60 23.14 43.49
N LEU A 2 -13.93 24.00 44.28
CA LEU A 2 -13.04 25.06 43.77
C LEU A 2 -11.85 24.58 42.91
N PHE A 3 -11.35 23.36 43.13
CA PHE A 3 -10.20 22.80 42.40
C PHE A 3 -10.57 22.00 41.13
N ILE A 4 -11.86 21.75 40.88
CA ILE A 4 -12.29 20.95 39.72
C ILE A 4 -12.23 21.77 38.44
N PHE A 5 -12.68 23.03 38.48
CA PHE A 5 -12.61 23.93 37.32
C PHE A 5 -11.18 24.21 36.82
N PRO A 6 -10.20 24.59 37.66
CA PRO A 6 -8.85 24.86 37.18
C PRO A 6 -8.14 23.60 36.67
N THR A 7 -8.42 22.42 37.24
CA THR A 7 -7.82 21.16 36.76
C THR A 7 -8.41 20.75 35.41
N VAL A 8 -9.72 20.85 35.22
CA VAL A 8 -10.37 20.62 33.91
C VAL A 8 -9.88 21.60 32.86
N ALA A 9 -9.75 22.88 33.19
CA ALA A 9 -9.21 23.90 32.28
C ALA A 9 -7.76 23.61 31.89
N ALA A 10 -6.90 23.22 32.85
CA ALA A 10 -5.51 22.86 32.58
C ALA A 10 -5.40 21.63 31.66
N LEU A 11 -6.20 20.60 31.89
CA LEU A 11 -6.25 19.41 31.03
C LEU A 11 -6.73 19.75 29.61
N ALA A 12 -7.74 20.62 29.48
CA ALA A 12 -8.23 21.08 28.18
C ALA A 12 -7.13 21.87 27.43
N LEU A 13 -6.43 22.79 28.10
CA LEU A 13 -5.31 23.53 27.51
C LEU A 13 -4.16 22.62 27.10
N ALA A 14 -3.80 21.63 27.92
CA ALA A 14 -2.77 20.65 27.60
C ALA A 14 -3.15 19.82 26.34
N LEU A 15 -4.42 19.40 26.24
CA LEU A 15 -4.92 18.68 25.07
C LEU A 15 -4.91 19.54 23.81
N LEU A 16 -5.31 20.82 23.90
CA LEU A 16 -5.24 21.77 22.79
C LEU A 16 -3.80 22.01 22.34
N PHE A 17 -2.89 22.21 23.29
CA PHE A 17 -1.46 22.36 23.00
C PHE A 17 -0.88 21.12 22.31
N TRP A 18 -1.17 19.92 22.83
CA TRP A 18 -0.73 18.67 22.23
C TRP A 18 -1.28 18.46 20.81
N ARG A 19 -2.57 18.74 20.58
CA ARG A 19 -3.19 18.70 19.25
C ARG A 19 -2.50 19.66 18.28
N ARG A 20 -2.23 20.89 18.73
CA ARG A 20 -1.53 21.91 17.93
C ARG A 20 -0.10 21.48 17.61
N GLN A 21 0.65 20.97 18.59
CA GLN A 21 2.00 20.46 18.37
C GLN A 21 2.00 19.29 17.38
N LYS A 22 1.08 18.34 17.52
CA LYS A 22 0.92 17.25 16.55
C LYS A 22 0.63 17.75 15.13
N ALA A 23 -0.28 18.72 14.99
CA ALA A 23 -0.57 19.32 13.68
C ALA A 23 0.65 20.03 13.08
N LEU A 24 1.40 20.79 13.87
CA LEU A 24 2.62 21.47 13.41
C LEU A 24 3.72 20.48 12.99
N VAL A 25 3.89 19.39 13.75
CA VAL A 25 4.84 18.32 13.40
C VAL A 25 4.43 17.65 12.09
N ALA A 26 3.13 17.38 11.88
CA ALA A 26 2.64 16.80 10.63
C ALA A 26 2.93 17.71 9.43
N LEU A 27 2.66 19.01 9.53
CA LEU A 27 2.95 19.98 8.47
C LEU A 27 4.45 20.08 8.15
N ARG A 28 5.31 20.09 9.18
CA ARG A 28 6.77 20.11 8.99
C ARG A 28 7.29 18.87 8.28
N ARG A 29 6.73 17.70 8.60
CA ARG A 29 7.08 16.43 7.95
C ARG A 29 6.64 16.40 6.49
N GLU A 30 5.44 16.89 6.19
CA GLU A 30 4.93 17.03 4.83
C GLU A 30 5.82 17.97 3.99
N ALA A 31 6.14 19.15 4.52
CA ALA A 31 7.06 20.09 3.86
C ALA A 31 8.44 19.47 3.63
N PHE A 32 8.99 18.77 4.62
CA PHE A 32 10.26 18.08 4.46
C PHE A 32 10.26 17.05 3.33
N ILE A 33 9.20 16.24 3.18
CA ILE A 33 9.11 15.25 2.09
C ILE A 33 9.05 15.94 0.73
N ARG A 34 8.34 17.06 0.62
CA ARG A 34 8.21 17.83 -0.63
C ARG A 34 9.54 18.44 -1.07
N ASP A 35 10.28 19.02 -0.13
CA ASP A 35 11.47 19.82 -0.44
C ASP A 35 12.78 19.01 -0.34
N PHE A 36 12.71 17.75 0.12
CA PHE A 36 13.90 16.90 0.25
C PHE A 36 14.59 16.69 -1.10
N SER A 37 15.92 16.77 -1.07
CA SER A 37 16.80 16.46 -2.20
C SER A 37 17.32 15.04 -2.09
N LEU A 38 17.05 14.21 -3.10
CA LEU A 38 17.60 12.86 -3.17
C LEU A 38 19.13 12.92 -3.24
N PRO A 39 19.83 11.92 -2.67
CA PRO A 39 21.29 11.86 -2.76
C PRO A 39 21.78 11.93 -4.22
N PRO A 40 22.93 12.59 -4.46
CA PRO A 40 23.50 12.64 -5.80
C PRO A 40 23.85 11.22 -6.27
N GLY A 41 23.63 10.96 -7.56
CA GLY A 41 23.97 9.67 -8.16
C GLY A 41 22.88 8.60 -8.14
N LEU A 42 21.75 8.79 -7.44
CA LEU A 42 20.62 7.83 -7.47
C LEU A 42 20.10 7.55 -8.89
N PHE A 43 20.19 8.54 -9.78
CA PHE A 43 19.70 8.40 -11.15
C PHE A 43 20.63 7.57 -12.03
N THR A 44 21.90 7.35 -11.64
CA THR A 44 22.84 6.58 -12.45
C THR A 44 22.44 5.11 -12.51
N PRO A 45 22.22 4.40 -11.38
CA PRO A 45 21.70 3.03 -11.42
C PRO A 45 20.31 2.93 -12.05
N LEU A 46 19.42 3.90 -11.79
CA LEU A 46 18.08 3.93 -12.38
C LEU A 46 18.15 3.97 -13.91
N ARG A 47 19.00 4.83 -14.48
CA ARG A 47 19.19 4.94 -15.93
C ARG A 47 19.95 3.76 -16.52
N ALA A 48 20.77 3.06 -15.73
CA ALA A 48 21.37 1.80 -16.16
C ALA A 48 20.30 0.71 -16.33
N ARG A 49 19.29 0.67 -15.44
CA ARG A 49 18.13 -0.25 -15.53
C ARG A 49 17.13 0.16 -16.60
N HIS A 50 16.93 1.47 -16.80
CA HIS A 50 16.02 2.04 -17.79
C HIS A 50 16.76 3.04 -18.71
N PRO A 51 17.52 2.55 -19.71
CA PRO A 51 18.35 3.40 -20.58
C PRO A 51 17.57 4.45 -21.38
N GLN A 52 16.28 4.21 -21.60
CA GLN A 52 15.37 5.12 -22.31
C GLN A 52 15.05 6.40 -21.52
N LEU A 53 15.30 6.44 -20.20
CA LEU A 53 14.94 7.58 -19.37
C LEU A 53 15.91 8.76 -19.54
N THR A 54 15.31 9.93 -19.80
CA THR A 54 16.02 11.21 -19.77
C THR A 54 16.17 11.71 -18.32
N LEU A 55 17.03 12.71 -18.10
CA LEU A 55 17.14 13.37 -16.78
C LEU A 55 15.79 13.96 -16.32
N LYS A 56 15.00 14.49 -17.25
CA LYS A 56 13.66 15.02 -16.96
C LYS A 56 12.73 13.92 -16.48
N ASP A 57 12.80 12.73 -17.07
CA ASP A 57 12.00 11.58 -16.63
C ASP A 57 12.44 11.13 -15.25
N CYS A 58 13.74 11.08 -14.96
CA CYS A 58 14.23 10.78 -13.61
C CYS A 58 13.72 11.77 -12.55
N GLN A 59 13.62 13.07 -12.88
CA GLN A 59 13.02 14.06 -11.99
C GLN A 59 11.52 13.80 -11.77
N LEU A 60 10.80 13.37 -12.81
CA LEU A 60 9.39 13.01 -12.71
C LEU A 60 9.19 11.74 -11.85
N VAL A 61 10.06 10.74 -11.98
CA VAL A 61 10.08 9.55 -11.12
C VAL A 61 10.37 9.94 -9.67
N ALA A 62 11.32 10.86 -9.44
CA ALA A 62 11.59 11.38 -8.11
C ALA A 62 10.38 12.14 -7.50
N GLN A 63 9.58 12.80 -8.32
CA GLN A 63 8.32 13.41 -7.87
C GLN A 63 7.31 12.32 -7.47
N GLY A 64 7.19 11.24 -8.26
CA GLY A 64 6.40 10.06 -7.89
C GLY A 64 6.82 9.45 -6.56
N LEU A 65 8.14 9.33 -6.32
CA LEU A 65 8.67 8.83 -5.05
C LEU A 65 8.24 9.69 -3.85
N ARG A 66 8.28 11.03 -4.00
CA ARG A 66 7.78 11.95 -2.96
C ARG A 66 6.27 11.76 -2.72
N GLN A 67 5.50 11.59 -3.79
CA GLN A 67 4.05 11.31 -3.67
C GLN A 67 3.78 10.01 -2.91
N PHE A 68 4.58 8.96 -3.14
CA PHE A 68 4.49 7.71 -2.38
C PHE A 68 4.80 7.92 -0.88
N PHE A 69 5.86 8.65 -0.55
CA PHE A 69 6.19 8.97 0.85
C PHE A 69 5.11 9.83 1.53
N LEU A 70 4.50 10.77 0.80
CA LEU A 70 3.35 11.52 1.29
C LEU A 70 2.13 10.62 1.51
N ALA A 71 1.88 9.65 0.63
CA ALA A 71 0.81 8.69 0.81
C ALA A 71 1.00 7.85 2.09
N TYR A 72 2.23 7.38 2.37
CA TYR A 72 2.55 6.70 3.62
C TYR A 72 2.35 7.61 4.84
N LEU A 73 2.87 8.84 4.81
CA LEU A 73 2.71 9.79 5.92
C LEU A 73 1.21 10.10 6.19
N LYS A 74 0.46 10.43 5.14
CA LYS A 74 -0.96 10.83 5.23
C LYS A 74 -1.91 9.66 5.47
N SER A 75 -1.47 8.40 5.28
CA SER A 75 -2.24 7.21 5.67
C SER A 75 -2.18 6.93 7.18
N GLY A 76 -1.44 7.74 7.95
CA GLY A 76 -1.14 7.47 9.35
C GLY A 76 -0.03 6.45 9.51
N GLN A 77 0.89 6.37 8.54
CA GLN A 77 2.03 5.44 8.55
C GLN A 77 1.62 3.97 8.53
N ARG A 78 0.41 3.69 8.01
CA ARG A 78 -0.05 2.34 7.72
C ARG A 78 0.59 1.85 6.42
N TYR A 79 0.68 0.54 6.27
CA TYR A 79 1.18 -0.10 5.06
C TYR A 79 0.53 0.48 3.80
N VAL A 80 1.34 0.84 2.80
CA VAL A 80 0.92 1.32 1.48
C VAL A 80 1.68 0.53 0.43
N SER A 81 1.03 0.26 -0.70
CA SER A 81 1.64 -0.50 -1.80
C SER A 81 2.17 0.46 -2.85
N MET A 82 3.32 0.14 -3.44
CA MET A 82 3.92 0.90 -4.53
C MET A 82 3.22 0.54 -5.86
N PRO A 83 2.60 1.49 -6.57
CA PRO A 83 1.87 1.23 -7.81
C PRO A 83 2.72 1.52 -9.06
N SER A 84 4.03 1.74 -8.92
CA SER A 84 4.90 2.05 -10.06
C SER A 84 6.23 1.35 -9.89
N GLN A 85 6.58 0.50 -10.87
CA GLN A 85 7.82 -0.25 -10.91
C GLN A 85 9.03 0.70 -10.99
N VAL A 86 8.96 1.75 -11.84
CA VAL A 86 10.11 2.67 -11.99
C VAL A 86 10.34 3.51 -10.73
N VAL A 87 9.28 3.82 -9.97
CA VAL A 87 9.40 4.50 -8.68
C VAL A 87 9.91 3.54 -7.61
N ASP A 88 9.47 2.27 -7.62
CA ASP A 88 10.01 1.23 -6.75
C ASP A 88 11.50 1.02 -6.98
N ASP A 89 11.93 0.99 -8.25
CA ASP A 89 13.34 0.88 -8.63
C ASP A 89 14.17 2.03 -8.03
N LEU A 90 13.70 3.28 -8.15
CA LEU A 90 14.37 4.44 -7.54
C LEU A 90 14.37 4.36 -6.01
N TRP A 91 13.29 3.88 -5.40
CA TRP A 91 13.22 3.71 -3.95
C TRP A 91 14.20 2.66 -3.45
N HIS A 92 14.34 1.54 -4.16
CA HIS A 92 15.35 0.52 -3.89
C HIS A 92 16.75 1.11 -3.89
N GLU A 93 17.10 1.89 -4.93
CA GLU A 93 18.40 2.56 -4.95
C GLU A 93 18.57 3.50 -3.74
N PHE A 94 17.53 4.23 -3.35
CA PHE A 94 17.60 5.10 -2.17
C PHE A 94 17.86 4.32 -0.87
N ILE A 95 17.26 3.14 -0.71
CA ILE A 95 17.45 2.29 0.49
C ILE A 95 18.92 1.85 0.63
N LEU A 96 19.64 1.66 -0.48
CA LEU A 96 21.06 1.31 -0.47
C LEU A 96 21.95 2.45 0.05
N HIS A 97 21.50 3.71 -0.04
CA HIS A 97 22.10 4.84 0.66
C HIS A 97 21.67 4.84 2.14
N THR A 98 22.08 3.80 2.87
CA THR A 98 21.52 3.43 4.18
C THR A 98 21.52 4.55 5.22
N ARG A 99 22.60 5.36 5.29
CA ARG A 99 22.72 6.48 6.24
C ARG A 99 21.75 7.60 5.90
N GLU A 100 21.71 8.00 4.64
CA GLU A 100 20.83 9.04 4.11
C GLU A 100 19.36 8.63 4.21
N TYR A 101 19.06 7.37 3.88
CA TYR A 101 17.72 6.81 3.97
C TYR A 101 17.22 6.74 5.41
N GLN A 102 18.06 6.29 6.35
CA GLN A 102 17.73 6.27 7.77
C GLN A 102 17.46 7.69 8.30
N ALA A 103 18.33 8.65 7.96
CA ALA A 103 18.17 10.05 8.36
C ALA A 103 16.88 10.66 7.77
N PHE A 104 16.60 10.39 6.50
CA PHE A 104 15.37 10.78 5.83
C PHE A 104 14.15 10.23 6.56
N CYS A 105 14.11 8.92 6.85
CA CYS A 105 12.96 8.30 7.51
C CYS A 105 12.69 8.87 8.91
N HIS A 106 13.73 9.10 9.73
CA HIS A 106 13.56 9.72 11.04
C HIS A 106 13.00 11.13 10.94
N LYS A 107 13.42 11.91 9.94
CA LYS A 107 12.93 13.29 9.76
C LYS A 107 11.54 13.34 9.13
N ALA A 108 11.26 12.49 8.15
CA ALA A 108 9.97 12.42 7.44
C ALA A 108 8.88 11.74 8.27
N PHE A 109 9.21 10.64 8.95
CA PHE A 109 8.24 9.75 9.58
C PHE A 109 8.44 9.62 11.09
N GLY A 110 9.62 9.95 11.62
CA GLY A 110 9.95 9.70 13.03
C GLY A 110 10.24 8.24 13.34
N GLN A 111 10.28 7.38 12.32
CA GLN A 111 10.61 5.96 12.40
C GLN A 111 11.11 5.49 11.04
N PHE A 112 11.74 4.32 10.99
CA PHE A 112 12.23 3.73 9.75
C PHE A 112 11.06 3.18 8.91
N LEU A 113 11.03 3.51 7.62
CA LEU A 113 10.09 2.91 6.67
C LEU A 113 10.75 1.68 6.05
N HIS A 114 10.33 0.49 6.48
CA HIS A 114 10.80 -0.76 5.91
C HIS A 114 10.16 -0.99 4.53
N HIS A 115 10.99 -1.37 3.56
CA HIS A 115 10.52 -1.91 2.29
C HIS A 115 10.10 -3.37 2.51
N THR A 116 8.94 -3.74 1.98
CA THR A 116 8.42 -5.11 2.05
C THR A 116 7.95 -5.48 0.65
N PRO A 117 8.73 -6.28 -0.10
CA PRO A 117 8.34 -6.75 -1.42
C PRO A 117 7.02 -7.53 -1.36
N ALA A 118 6.21 -7.46 -2.41
CA ALA A 118 4.93 -8.18 -2.47
C ALA A 118 5.09 -9.69 -2.21
N ALA A 119 6.17 -10.29 -2.72
CA ALA A 119 6.51 -11.70 -2.51
C ALA A 119 6.76 -12.06 -1.04
N ALA A 120 7.09 -11.08 -0.18
CA ALA A 120 7.38 -11.29 1.23
C ALA A 120 6.15 -11.12 2.16
N LEU A 121 4.95 -10.85 1.61
CA LEU A 121 3.75 -10.54 2.41
C LEU A 121 3.04 -11.79 3.00
N GLY A 122 3.50 -13.01 2.69
CA GLY A 122 3.02 -14.26 3.28
C GLY A 122 1.61 -14.68 2.85
N GLN A 123 0.91 -15.48 3.66
CA GLN A 123 -0.37 -16.13 3.32
C GLN A 123 -1.57 -15.17 3.09
N ASN A 124 -1.39 -13.86 3.22
CA ASN A 124 -2.40 -12.83 2.91
C ASN A 124 -1.84 -11.73 2.00
N ALA A 125 -0.85 -12.07 1.17
CA ALA A 125 -0.14 -11.12 0.34
C ALA A 125 -1.05 -10.27 -0.54
N GLU A 126 -1.99 -10.93 -1.22
CA GLU A 126 -2.92 -10.30 -2.15
C GLU A 126 -3.82 -9.28 -1.44
N ARG A 127 -4.55 -9.70 -0.40
CA ARG A 127 -5.42 -8.80 0.38
C ARG A 127 -4.67 -7.60 0.99
N ARG A 128 -3.47 -7.83 1.55
CA ARG A 128 -2.66 -6.74 2.13
C ARG A 128 -2.15 -5.79 1.05
N SER A 129 -1.75 -6.33 -0.09
CA SER A 129 -1.33 -5.56 -1.26
C SER A 129 -2.46 -4.68 -1.77
N ASP A 130 -3.68 -5.22 -1.88
CA ASP A 130 -4.87 -4.49 -2.33
C ASP A 130 -5.24 -3.35 -1.37
N ASP A 131 -5.26 -3.63 -0.07
CA ASP A 131 -5.51 -2.62 0.97
C ASP A 131 -4.47 -1.50 0.94
N GLY A 132 -3.20 -1.86 0.77
CA GLY A 132 -2.10 -0.92 0.63
C GLY A 132 -2.24 -0.07 -0.63
N LEU A 133 -2.62 -0.68 -1.74
CA LEU A 133 -2.80 -0.03 -3.05
C LEU A 133 -3.99 0.94 -3.01
N ARG A 134 -5.11 0.54 -2.40
CA ARG A 134 -6.28 1.38 -2.14
C ARG A 134 -5.94 2.60 -1.28
N ARG A 135 -5.13 2.42 -0.22
CA ARG A 135 -4.63 3.55 0.57
C ARG A 135 -3.74 4.48 -0.25
N THR A 136 -2.83 3.94 -1.06
CA THR A 136 -1.98 4.74 -1.96
C THR A 136 -2.84 5.53 -2.95
N TRP A 137 -3.82 4.90 -3.58
CA TRP A 137 -4.75 5.52 -4.51
C TRP A 137 -5.49 6.70 -3.89
N GLN A 138 -6.10 6.50 -2.73
CA GLN A 138 -6.84 7.54 -2.03
C GLN A 138 -5.96 8.75 -1.72
N GLN A 139 -4.74 8.54 -1.23
CA GLN A 139 -3.86 9.65 -0.86
C GLN A 139 -3.24 10.34 -2.08
N ALA A 140 -2.86 9.58 -3.12
CA ALA A 140 -2.35 10.14 -4.37
C ALA A 140 -3.42 11.00 -5.07
N CYS A 141 -4.67 10.52 -5.12
CA CYS A 141 -5.80 11.31 -5.63
C CYS A 141 -6.01 12.60 -4.84
N ARG A 142 -6.01 12.53 -3.50
CA ARG A 142 -6.17 13.72 -2.64
C ARG A 142 -5.04 14.73 -2.83
N GLU A 143 -3.79 14.26 -2.95
CA GLU A 143 -2.63 15.13 -3.16
C GLU A 143 -2.73 15.92 -4.48
N GLU A 144 -3.36 15.34 -5.50
CA GLU A 144 -3.55 15.96 -6.81
C GLU A 144 -4.94 16.57 -7.04
N ASN A 145 -5.76 16.66 -5.99
CA ASN A 145 -7.15 17.15 -6.07
C ASN A 145 -8.03 16.38 -7.07
N ILE A 146 -7.83 15.07 -7.16
CA ILE A 146 -8.63 14.14 -7.97
C ILE A 146 -9.67 13.47 -7.08
N ASN A 147 -10.91 13.33 -7.55
CA ASN A 147 -11.93 12.55 -6.85
C ASN A 147 -11.62 11.04 -6.99
N PRO A 148 -11.34 10.31 -5.90
CA PRO A 148 -10.96 8.90 -5.98
C PRO A 148 -12.10 7.97 -6.41
N ALA A 149 -13.37 8.37 -6.26
CA ALA A 149 -14.53 7.56 -6.67
C ALA A 149 -14.84 7.71 -8.15
N ARG A 150 -14.56 8.88 -8.72
CA ARG A 150 -14.78 9.22 -10.14
C ARG A 150 -13.57 10.02 -10.65
N PRO A 151 -12.42 9.35 -10.85
CA PRO A 151 -11.19 10.02 -11.25
C PRO A 151 -11.32 10.56 -12.67
N SER A 152 -11.04 11.85 -12.88
CA SER A 152 -10.98 12.45 -14.22
C SER A 152 -9.69 12.08 -14.97
N ARG A 153 -8.64 11.74 -14.23
CA ARG A 153 -7.33 11.29 -14.71
C ARG A 153 -6.65 10.43 -13.65
N LEU A 154 -5.59 9.73 -14.03
CA LEU A 154 -4.74 9.03 -13.08
C LEU A 154 -3.85 10.02 -12.31
N PRO A 155 -3.62 9.80 -11.00
CA PRO A 155 -2.52 10.42 -10.28
C PRO A 155 -1.17 10.07 -10.93
N LEU A 156 -0.19 10.96 -10.85
CA LEU A 156 1.15 10.81 -11.41
C LEU A 156 1.75 9.45 -11.06
N LEU A 157 1.76 9.10 -9.78
CA LEU A 157 2.35 7.85 -9.28
C LEU A 157 1.75 6.60 -9.95
N PHE A 158 0.47 6.60 -10.32
CA PHE A 158 -0.19 5.50 -11.05
C PHE A 158 0.01 5.59 -12.57
N ALA A 159 0.29 6.78 -13.10
CA ALA A 159 0.44 6.99 -14.54
C ALA A 159 1.89 6.78 -15.04
N LEU A 160 2.88 6.82 -14.14
CA LEU A 160 4.31 6.89 -14.48
C LEU A 160 4.78 5.75 -15.37
N ASP A 161 4.45 4.51 -15.02
CA ASP A 161 4.93 3.33 -15.74
C ASP A 161 4.44 3.28 -17.19
N THR A 162 3.15 3.56 -17.40
CA THR A 162 2.57 3.65 -18.74
C THR A 162 3.13 4.83 -19.51
N LYS A 163 3.30 6.00 -18.85
CA LYS A 163 3.82 7.22 -19.48
C LYS A 163 5.25 7.08 -19.96
N LEU A 164 6.08 6.35 -19.21
CA LEU A 164 7.51 6.15 -19.49
C LEU A 164 7.80 4.83 -20.22
N GLN A 165 6.76 4.08 -20.61
CA GLN A 165 6.86 2.82 -21.35
C GLN A 165 7.77 1.79 -20.65
N ILE A 166 7.53 1.59 -19.35
CA ILE A 166 8.32 0.66 -18.53
C ILE A 166 7.91 -0.78 -18.86
N ALA A 167 8.87 -1.62 -19.29
CA ALA A 167 8.59 -2.97 -19.81
C ALA A 167 7.91 -3.93 -18.82
N GLN A 168 8.19 -3.79 -17.52
CA GLN A 168 7.58 -4.56 -16.42
C GLN A 168 6.75 -3.62 -15.52
N GLY A 169 6.20 -2.56 -16.12
CA GLY A 169 5.43 -1.56 -15.41
C GLY A 169 3.98 -1.97 -15.19
N PHE A 170 3.33 -1.28 -14.26
CA PHE A 170 1.91 -1.43 -14.01
C PHE A 170 1.08 -0.54 -14.95
N HIS A 171 -0.05 -1.07 -15.41
CA HIS A 171 -0.98 -0.38 -16.29
C HIS A 171 -2.32 -0.16 -15.58
N TYR A 172 -2.66 1.10 -15.35
CA TYR A 172 -3.92 1.52 -14.73
C TYR A 172 -4.76 2.30 -15.71
N VAL A 173 -6.08 2.29 -15.48
CA VAL A 173 -7.01 3.17 -16.20
C VAL A 173 -7.93 3.89 -15.21
N ALA A 174 -8.18 5.17 -15.46
CA ALA A 174 -9.00 6.02 -14.59
C ALA A 174 -10.48 5.62 -14.64
N ASP A 175 -11.04 5.42 -15.84
CA ASP A 175 -12.43 4.99 -16.02
C ASP A 175 -12.47 3.58 -16.64
N CYS A 176 -12.87 2.60 -15.84
CA CYS A 176 -13.05 1.23 -16.31
C CYS A 176 -14.47 0.93 -16.79
N GLN A 177 -15.46 1.82 -16.58
CA GLN A 177 -16.80 1.58 -17.11
C GLN A 177 -16.81 1.61 -18.63
N SER A 178 -16.02 2.48 -19.25
CA SER A 178 -15.83 2.51 -20.70
C SER A 178 -15.06 1.29 -21.21
N LEU A 179 -14.06 0.83 -20.46
CA LEU A 179 -13.21 -0.30 -20.86
C LEU A 179 -13.86 -1.67 -20.64
N ARG A 180 -14.67 -1.89 -19.59
CA ARG A 180 -15.42 -3.15 -19.43
C ARG A 180 -16.43 -3.33 -20.55
N ARG A 181 -17.11 -2.26 -20.97
CA ARG A 181 -18.01 -2.29 -22.16
C ARG A 181 -17.28 -2.67 -23.44
N LEU A 182 -15.97 -2.40 -23.54
CA LEU A 182 -15.13 -2.74 -24.70
C LEU A 182 -14.42 -4.09 -24.55
N ALA A 183 -14.05 -4.50 -23.33
CA ALA A 183 -13.34 -5.73 -23.03
C ALA A 183 -14.23 -6.99 -23.14
N ASP A 184 -15.55 -6.84 -22.94
CA ASP A 184 -16.53 -7.87 -23.33
C ASP A 184 -16.47 -8.21 -24.85
N SER A 185 -15.75 -7.41 -25.64
CA SER A 185 -15.60 -7.56 -27.09
C SER A 185 -14.19 -8.01 -27.55
N SER A 186 -13.18 -8.08 -26.67
CA SER A 186 -11.82 -8.41 -27.08
C SER A 186 -11.00 -9.10 -25.98
N ALA A 187 -10.73 -10.39 -26.19
CA ALA A 187 -9.90 -11.23 -25.34
C ALA A 187 -8.40 -10.86 -25.47
N GLY A 188 -7.89 -10.05 -24.54
CA GLY A 188 -6.47 -9.73 -24.40
C GLY A 188 -6.04 -9.75 -22.94
N SER A 189 -5.12 -10.67 -22.59
CA SER A 189 -4.59 -10.88 -21.23
C SER A 189 -3.59 -9.78 -20.87
N THR A 190 -4.07 -8.63 -20.42
CA THR A 190 -3.28 -7.66 -19.66
C THR A 190 -4.08 -7.37 -18.40
N VAL A 191 -3.49 -7.59 -17.22
CA VAL A 191 -4.18 -7.32 -15.95
C VAL A 191 -4.33 -5.81 -15.79
N VAL A 192 -5.46 -5.27 -16.22
CA VAL A 192 -5.79 -3.85 -16.06
C VAL A 192 -6.33 -3.65 -14.64
N HIS A 193 -5.52 -3.04 -13.78
CA HIS A 193 -5.97 -2.67 -12.44
C HIS A 193 -6.80 -1.39 -12.50
N CYS A 194 -8.01 -1.45 -11.94
CA CYS A 194 -8.98 -0.38 -12.06
C CYS A 194 -8.91 0.64 -10.92
N GLY A 195 -8.72 1.92 -11.25
CA GLY A 195 -8.64 2.99 -10.24
C GLY A 195 -9.92 3.16 -9.40
N SER A 196 -11.10 3.00 -10.01
CA SER A 196 -12.39 3.11 -9.29
C SER A 196 -12.64 1.96 -8.31
N ASP A 197 -12.15 0.77 -8.62
CA ASP A 197 -12.31 -0.42 -7.75
C ASP A 197 -11.45 -0.29 -6.50
N LEU A 198 -10.35 0.49 -6.58
CA LEU A 198 -9.53 0.89 -5.45
C LEU A 198 -10.23 1.92 -4.54
N HIS A 199 -11.45 2.38 -4.84
CA HIS A 199 -12.26 3.18 -3.90
C HIS A 199 -13.15 2.34 -2.97
N GLY A 200 -13.71 1.22 -3.44
CA GLY A 200 -14.69 0.40 -2.71
C GLY A 200 -14.18 -0.22 -1.39
N SER A 201 -14.76 0.16 -0.26
CA SER A 201 -14.60 -0.61 0.97
C SER A 201 -15.31 -1.94 0.79
N SER A 202 -14.59 -3.06 0.76
CA SER A 202 -15.19 -4.36 0.98
C SER A 202 -14.59 -5.00 2.23
N ALA A 203 -15.26 -4.77 3.35
CA ALA A 203 -15.77 -5.95 4.06
C ALA A 203 -16.69 -6.64 3.03
N ASP A 204 -16.40 -7.89 2.73
CA ASP A 204 -17.16 -8.76 1.83
C ASP A 204 -16.95 -8.49 0.33
N SER A 205 -15.85 -9.03 -0.20
CA SER A 205 -15.81 -9.48 -1.59
C SER A 205 -15.00 -10.76 -1.65
N ASP A 206 -15.70 -11.88 -1.46
CA ASP A 206 -15.35 -13.17 -2.03
C ASP A 206 -15.32 -12.95 -3.55
N SER A 207 -14.12 -12.82 -4.09
CA SER A 207 -13.87 -12.82 -5.52
C SER A 207 -12.74 -13.78 -5.75
N SER A 208 -13.06 -15.07 -5.54
CA SER A 208 -12.25 -16.14 -6.09
C SER A 208 -12.12 -15.91 -7.60
N PRO A 209 -10.92 -15.94 -8.17
CA PRO A 209 -10.79 -15.99 -9.61
C PRO A 209 -11.45 -17.28 -10.08
N SER A 210 -12.46 -17.17 -10.94
CA SER A 210 -13.06 -18.32 -11.62
C SER A 210 -11.99 -18.95 -12.52
N SER A 211 -11.25 -19.92 -11.99
CA SER A 211 -10.48 -20.88 -12.77
C SER A 211 -11.47 -21.70 -13.57
N SER A 212 -11.55 -21.43 -14.87
CA SER A 212 -12.28 -22.23 -15.83
C SER A 212 -11.52 -23.54 -16.08
N ASP A 213 -11.66 -24.50 -15.18
CA ASP A 213 -11.30 -25.89 -15.46
C ASP A 213 -12.56 -26.62 -15.93
N SER A 214 -12.65 -26.79 -17.25
CA SER A 214 -13.57 -27.72 -17.89
C SER A 214 -12.83 -29.03 -18.11
N ASP A 215 -13.04 -30.01 -17.23
CA ASP A 215 -13.03 -31.40 -17.66
C ASP A 215 -13.91 -32.27 -16.74
N SER A 216 -14.23 -33.43 -17.24
CA SER A 216 -15.53 -34.04 -17.27
C SER A 216 -15.65 -35.25 -16.34
N SER A 217 -16.89 -35.49 -15.92
CA SER A 217 -17.42 -36.78 -15.45
C SER A 217 -16.87 -37.37 -14.15
N ARG A 218 -17.77 -37.50 -13.16
CA ARG A 218 -18.21 -38.82 -12.65
C ARG A 218 -19.41 -38.68 -11.71
N PHE A 219 -20.31 -39.64 -11.88
CA PHE A 219 -21.59 -39.83 -11.23
C PHE A 219 -21.49 -40.16 -9.73
N GLY A 220 -22.54 -39.78 -8.99
CA GLY A 220 -23.26 -40.71 -8.13
C GLY A 220 -23.26 -40.43 -6.62
N GLY A 221 -24.45 -40.34 -6.04
CA GLY A 221 -24.71 -40.83 -4.69
C GLY A 221 -25.49 -39.89 -3.78
N ASP A 222 -26.80 -40.14 -3.67
CA ASP A 222 -27.73 -39.53 -2.72
C ASP A 222 -27.60 -40.13 -1.30
N GLY A 223 -28.18 -39.43 -0.31
CA GLY A 223 -28.48 -39.92 1.06
C GLY A 223 -27.60 -39.27 2.13
N GLY A 224 -28.08 -38.82 3.29
CA GLY A 224 -29.37 -38.85 3.96
C GLY A 224 -29.15 -38.24 5.36
N SER A 225 -30.20 -37.67 5.94
CA SER A 225 -30.20 -37.05 7.28
C SER A 225 -29.86 -38.03 8.40
N SER A 226 -29.19 -37.55 9.46
CA SER A 226 -29.57 -37.82 10.86
C SER A 226 -28.68 -37.07 11.87
N ASP A 227 -29.35 -36.55 12.89
CA ASP A 227 -28.83 -35.98 14.13
C ASP A 227 -28.00 -36.99 14.96
N GLY A 228 -27.16 -36.47 15.86
CA GLY A 228 -26.52 -37.26 16.90
C GLY A 228 -25.61 -36.42 17.79
N GLY A 229 -26.12 -36.02 18.95
CA GLY A 229 -25.33 -35.44 20.04
C GLY A 229 -24.42 -36.46 20.73
N GLY A 230 -23.44 -35.95 21.47
CA GLY A 230 -22.55 -36.77 22.30
C GLY A 230 -21.43 -35.92 22.89
N ASP A 231 -21.32 -36.00 24.20
CA ASP A 231 -20.64 -35.18 25.19
C ASP A 231 -19.47 -35.92 25.84
N SER A 232 -18.60 -35.15 26.52
CA SER A 232 -17.49 -35.58 27.41
C SER A 232 -16.29 -36.24 26.67
N SER A 233 -15.03 -36.21 27.08
CA SER A 233 -14.26 -35.97 28.33
C SER A 233 -12.79 -35.76 27.85
N GLY A 234 -11.88 -35.00 28.47
CA GLY A 234 -11.45 -35.03 29.85
C GLY A 234 -10.25 -35.99 30.06
N CYS A 235 -9.01 -35.57 29.74
CA CYS A 235 -7.70 -36.12 30.15
C CYS A 235 -6.62 -35.04 29.83
N GLY A 236 -5.66 -34.62 30.65
CA GLY A 236 -5.08 -35.17 31.87
C GLY A 236 -3.61 -35.56 31.63
N GLY A 237 -2.67 -34.83 32.25
CA GLY A 237 -1.23 -35.20 32.37
C GLY A 237 -0.32 -34.60 31.29
N GLY A 238 0.94 -34.24 31.54
CA GLY A 238 1.84 -34.35 32.69
C GLY A 238 3.20 -33.78 32.24
N GLY A 239 3.98 -33.22 33.17
CA GLY A 239 5.23 -32.51 32.87
C GLY A 239 6.50 -33.38 32.83
N CYS A 240 7.62 -32.69 33.10
CA CYS A 240 9.06 -33.08 33.02
C CYS A 240 9.66 -32.91 31.61
N GLY A 241 10.88 -32.42 31.38
CA GLY A 241 11.98 -31.96 32.23
C GLY A 241 13.30 -32.09 31.44
N GLY A 242 14.28 -31.22 31.71
CA GLY A 242 15.71 -31.57 31.63
C GLY A 242 16.56 -31.06 30.45
N GLY A 243 17.72 -30.48 30.81
CA GLY A 243 19.02 -30.50 30.10
C GLY A 243 19.20 -29.48 28.96
N GLY A 244 20.27 -28.69 28.83
CA GLY A 244 21.64 -28.81 29.35
C GLY A 244 22.61 -29.13 28.20
N GLY A 245 23.58 -28.23 27.95
CA GLY A 245 24.68 -28.38 26.98
C GLY A 245 24.36 -27.79 25.60
N ASP A 246 25.14 -26.91 24.97
CA ASP A 246 26.52 -26.46 25.18
C ASP A 246 26.66 -24.97 24.80
#